data_AF-A0A968J5B7-F1
#
_entry.id   AF-A0A968J5B7-F1
#
_cell.length_a   1.000
_cell.length_b   1.000
_cell.length_c   1.000
_cell.angle_alpha   90.00
_cell.angle_beta   90.00
_cell.angle_gamma   90.00
#
_symmetry.space_group_name_H-M   'P 1'
#
loop_
_entity.id
_entity.type
_entity.pdbx_description
1 polymer ?
#
loop_
_entity_poly.entity_id
_entity_poly.type
_entity_poly.pdbx_seq_one_letter_code
_entity_poly.pdbx_strand_id
1 'polypeptide(L)'
;MVKKADIGSKRLISLDPDSWAKWVTGISDLETQDVLSSEFQWLSRESDVLIKVSSPEHGQFLLLNEIQQHYSSKMPRRMSAYAALAREKYEMPVYPVLFNILPPNEDPEIPTCYESSFMGLQARQDYRVINLWEVEADQVFARPLSGLLPFVPVMKGGGNEDVVRRAVYELRRDPQLDEFEPLLAFFARFVLELPLVQEIMRWDMAVLRESPWYEQILQEGRQEGRQEGRQEGLQE
;
A
#
# COMPACT_ATOMS: atom_id res chain seq x y z
N MET A 1 -17.47 28.51 -11.62
CA MET A 1 -18.30 29.57 -10.97
C MET A 1 -19.20 28.90 -9.95
N VAL A 2 -18.95 29.10 -8.65
CA VAL A 2 -19.90 28.68 -7.59
C VAL A 2 -21.20 29.46 -7.82
N LYS A 3 -22.30 28.78 -8.16
CA LYS A 3 -23.58 29.44 -8.40
C LYS A 3 -24.06 30.07 -7.10
N LYS A 4 -24.48 31.34 -7.11
CA LYS A 4 -24.96 32.11 -5.94
C LYS A 4 -25.96 31.36 -5.03
N ALA A 5 -26.76 30.46 -5.61
CA ALA A 5 -27.70 29.61 -4.87
C ALA A 5 -27.00 28.67 -3.86
N ASP A 6 -25.81 28.15 -4.21
CA ASP A 6 -25.05 27.19 -3.41
C ASP A 6 -24.41 27.82 -2.16
N ILE A 7 -24.15 29.14 -2.21
CA ILE A 7 -23.64 29.91 -1.06
C ILE A 7 -24.78 30.24 -0.08
N GLY A 8 -25.97 30.53 -0.61
CA GLY A 8 -27.15 30.82 0.20
C GLY A 8 -27.64 29.61 0.99
N SER A 9 -27.73 28.44 0.36
CA SER A 9 -28.20 27.21 1.00
C SER A 9 -27.26 26.70 2.10
N LYS A 10 -25.94 26.68 1.86
CA LYS A 10 -24.96 26.28 2.88
C LYS A 10 -25.04 27.17 4.11
N ARG A 11 -25.19 28.49 3.90
CA ARG A 11 -25.32 29.44 5.00
C ARG A 11 -26.59 29.21 5.82
N LEU A 12 -27.70 28.82 5.21
CA LEU A 12 -28.95 28.51 5.93
C LEU A 12 -28.79 27.30 6.87
N ILE A 13 -28.10 26.25 6.44
CA ILE A 13 -27.84 25.06 7.27
C ILE A 13 -26.99 25.44 8.50
N SER A 14 -26.01 26.33 8.32
CA SER A 14 -25.13 26.76 9.40
C SER A 14 -25.75 27.77 10.39
N LEU A 15 -26.98 28.27 10.16
CA LEU A 15 -27.63 29.22 11.08
C LEU A 15 -28.20 28.55 12.34
N ASP A 16 -28.67 27.30 12.21
CA ASP A 16 -29.22 26.50 13.31
C ASP A 16 -28.92 25.01 13.06
N PRO A 17 -27.67 24.60 13.29
CA PRO A 17 -27.22 23.24 12.97
C PRO A 17 -27.90 22.18 13.87
N ASP A 18 -28.28 22.52 15.10
CA ASP A 18 -28.97 21.62 16.03
C ASP A 18 -30.37 21.24 15.53
N SER A 19 -31.20 22.24 15.23
CA SER A 19 -32.54 21.98 14.70
C SER A 19 -32.46 21.24 13.36
N TRP A 20 -31.48 21.60 12.53
CA TRP A 20 -31.24 20.92 11.26
C TRP A 20 -30.87 19.45 11.43
N ALA A 21 -29.90 19.15 12.30
CA ALA A 21 -29.45 17.79 12.58
C ALA A 21 -30.59 16.93 13.11
N LYS A 22 -31.36 17.42 14.10
CA LYS A 22 -32.52 16.71 14.66
C LYS A 22 -33.60 16.44 13.62
N TRP A 23 -33.88 17.41 12.75
CA TRP A 23 -34.90 17.26 11.72
C TRP A 23 -34.50 16.25 10.63
N VAL A 24 -33.28 16.34 10.08
CA VAL A 24 -32.82 15.46 8.99
C VAL A 24 -32.64 14.01 9.47
N THR A 25 -32.22 13.83 10.71
CA THR A 25 -31.99 12.50 11.28
C THR A 25 -33.24 11.88 11.93
N GLY A 26 -34.21 12.70 12.33
CA GLY A 26 -35.36 12.28 13.14
C GLY A 26 -35.02 11.97 14.61
N ILE A 27 -33.80 12.26 15.07
CA ILE A 27 -33.36 12.00 16.44
C ILE A 27 -33.43 13.29 17.27
N SER A 28 -34.26 13.29 18.30
CA SER A 28 -34.55 14.50 19.11
C SER A 28 -33.47 14.85 20.14
N ASP A 29 -32.67 13.88 20.58
CA ASP A 29 -31.67 13.96 21.64
C ASP A 29 -30.23 14.12 21.11
N LEU A 30 -30.07 14.66 19.89
CA LEU A 30 -28.76 15.03 19.34
C LEU A 30 -28.28 16.41 19.85
N GLU A 31 -26.97 16.55 19.92
CA GLU A 31 -26.27 17.82 20.18
C GLU A 31 -25.18 18.01 19.11
N THR A 32 -25.21 19.13 18.39
CA THR A 32 -24.16 19.45 17.42
C THR A 32 -22.92 19.90 18.15
N GLN A 33 -21.79 19.24 17.89
CA GLN A 33 -20.50 19.58 18.49
C GLN A 33 -19.78 20.68 17.70
N ASP A 34 -19.63 20.51 16.39
CA ASP A 34 -18.88 21.43 15.52
C ASP A 34 -19.45 21.46 14.09
N VAL A 35 -19.23 22.57 13.38
CA VAL A 35 -19.41 22.66 11.93
C VAL A 35 -18.03 22.56 11.26
N LEU A 36 -17.74 21.39 10.70
CA LEU A 36 -16.44 21.09 10.09
C LEU A 36 -16.32 21.68 8.67
N SER A 37 -15.08 21.87 8.22
CA SER A 37 -14.81 22.25 6.83
C SER A 37 -15.30 21.16 5.87
N SER A 38 -16.05 21.56 4.83
CA SER A 38 -16.45 20.68 3.74
C SER A 38 -15.37 20.53 2.65
N GLU A 39 -14.23 21.20 2.81
CA GLU A 39 -13.08 21.01 1.94
C GLU A 39 -12.29 19.79 2.42
N PHE A 40 -12.47 18.68 1.72
CA PHE A 40 -11.63 17.51 1.93
C PHE A 40 -10.25 17.81 1.34
N GLN A 41 -9.27 18.12 2.21
CA GLN A 41 -7.87 18.04 1.83
C GLN A 41 -7.63 16.61 1.37
N TRP A 42 -7.47 16.44 0.06
CA TRP A 42 -7.34 15.15 -0.58
C TRP A 42 -6.30 14.33 0.17
N LEU A 43 -6.60 13.04 0.40
CA LEU A 43 -5.62 12.08 0.90
C LEU A 43 -4.41 12.19 -0.04
N SER A 44 -3.40 12.97 0.35
CA SER A 44 -2.23 13.30 -0.49
C SER A 44 -1.25 12.13 -0.59
N ARG A 45 -1.76 10.92 -0.40
CA ARG A 45 -1.08 9.67 -0.66
C ARG A 45 -1.68 9.18 -1.96
N GLU A 46 -0.94 9.42 -3.02
CA GLU A 46 -1.11 8.79 -4.32
C GLU A 46 -1.46 7.32 -4.06
N SER A 47 -2.59 6.84 -4.61
CA SER A 47 -2.74 5.39 -4.77
C SER A 47 -1.53 4.92 -5.55
N ASP A 48 -0.85 3.88 -5.10
CA ASP A 48 0.49 3.57 -5.61
C ASP A 48 0.53 3.45 -7.14
N VAL A 49 -0.44 2.75 -7.75
CA VAL A 49 -0.55 2.67 -9.22
C VAL A 49 -2.01 2.57 -9.69
N LEU A 50 -2.46 3.55 -10.48
CA LEU A 50 -3.76 3.53 -11.15
C LEU A 50 -3.60 3.29 -12.66
N ILE A 51 -4.13 2.18 -13.16
CA ILE A 51 -3.99 1.78 -14.56
C ILE A 51 -5.34 1.85 -15.26
N LYS A 52 -5.44 2.55 -16.38
CA LYS A 52 -6.63 2.51 -17.23
C LYS A 52 -6.57 1.26 -18.11
N VAL A 53 -7.57 0.39 -17.99
CA VAL A 53 -7.66 -0.89 -18.70
C VAL A 53 -8.85 -0.86 -19.66
N SER A 54 -8.72 -1.55 -20.80
CA SER A 54 -9.80 -1.77 -21.76
C SER A 54 -10.02 -3.26 -21.95
N SER A 55 -11.25 -3.72 -21.76
CA SER A 55 -11.68 -5.10 -21.99
C SER A 55 -12.82 -5.13 -23.02
N PRO A 56 -12.82 -6.07 -23.98
CA PRO A 56 -13.99 -6.28 -24.85
C PRO A 56 -15.27 -6.60 -24.09
N GLU A 57 -15.16 -7.29 -22.94
CA GLU A 57 -16.31 -7.73 -22.14
C GLU A 57 -16.78 -6.66 -21.14
N HIS A 58 -15.84 -5.95 -20.52
CA HIS A 58 -16.14 -5.04 -19.40
C HIS A 58 -15.99 -3.55 -19.75
N GLY A 59 -15.62 -3.21 -20.99
CA GLY A 59 -15.37 -1.83 -21.41
C GLY A 59 -14.12 -1.22 -20.77
N GLN A 60 -14.12 0.09 -20.57
CA GLN A 60 -13.02 0.82 -19.93
C GLN A 60 -13.24 0.91 -18.42
N PHE A 61 -12.21 0.56 -17.65
CA PHE A 61 -12.21 0.65 -16.19
C PHE A 61 -10.82 0.99 -15.66
N LEU A 62 -10.73 1.34 -14.39
CA LEU A 62 -9.47 1.59 -13.69
C LEU A 62 -9.12 0.41 -12.81
N LEU A 63 -7.89 -0.07 -12.94
CA LEU A 63 -7.27 -1.00 -11.99
C LEU A 63 -6.50 -0.17 -10.97
N LEU A 64 -7.01 -0.12 -9.73
CA LEU A 64 -6.40 0.63 -8.64
C LEU A 64 -5.58 -0.34 -7.80
N ASN A 65 -4.26 -0.17 -7.81
CA ASN A 65 -3.34 -1.02 -7.07
C ASN A 65 -2.78 -0.23 -5.88
N GLU A 66 -2.93 -0.80 -4.70
CA GLU A 66 -2.34 -0.32 -3.45
C GLU A 66 -1.43 -1.43 -2.92
N ILE A 67 -0.19 -1.08 -2.59
CA ILE A 67 0.86 -2.00 -2.19
C ILE A 67 1.21 -1.71 -0.74
N GLN A 68 1.19 -2.73 0.10
CA GLN A 68 1.59 -2.65 1.50
C GLN A 68 2.73 -3.64 1.75
N GLN A 69 3.81 -3.17 2.39
CA GLN A 69 4.84 -4.07 2.88
C GLN A 69 4.26 -5.05 3.89
N HIS A 70 3.48 -4.55 4.86
CA HIS A 70 2.71 -5.34 5.81
C HIS A 70 1.27 -4.85 5.86
N TYR A 71 0.32 -5.77 6.08
CA TYR A 71 -1.09 -5.43 6.18
C TYR A 71 -1.35 -4.39 7.30
N SER A 72 -2.29 -3.47 7.03
CA SER A 72 -2.78 -2.50 8.00
C SER A 72 -4.29 -2.64 8.20
N SER A 73 -4.75 -2.70 9.45
CA SER A 73 -6.19 -2.75 9.77
C SER A 73 -6.97 -1.52 9.28
N LYS A 74 -6.30 -0.45 8.86
CA LYS A 74 -6.90 0.74 8.26
C LYS A 74 -7.25 0.55 6.77
N MET A 75 -6.79 -0.53 6.15
CA MET A 75 -6.92 -0.76 4.71
C MET A 75 -8.37 -0.81 4.21
N PRO A 76 -9.34 -1.46 4.87
CA PRO A 76 -10.73 -1.43 4.38
C PRO A 76 -11.23 0.00 4.15
N ARG A 77 -11.09 0.87 5.16
CA ARG A 77 -11.51 2.28 5.05
C ARG A 77 -10.74 3.04 3.96
N ARG A 78 -9.42 2.81 3.83
CA ARG A 78 -8.59 3.43 2.79
C ARG A 78 -9.02 3.00 1.39
N MET A 79 -9.23 1.70 1.17
CA MET A 79 -9.68 1.17 -0.12
C MET A 79 -11.04 1.73 -0.52
N SER A 80 -11.97 1.89 0.43
CA SER A 80 -13.24 2.59 0.19
C SER A 80 -13.05 4.03 -0.25
N ALA A 81 -12.16 4.78 0.40
CA ALA A 81 -11.88 6.16 0.03
C ALA A 81 -11.21 6.25 -1.34
N TYR A 82 -10.19 5.42 -1.61
CA TYR A 82 -9.44 5.44 -2.87
C TYR A 82 -10.31 5.09 -4.06
N ALA A 83 -11.11 4.04 -3.95
CA ALA A 83 -12.04 3.66 -5.02
C ALA A 83 -13.08 4.76 -5.29
N ALA A 84 -13.61 5.42 -4.25
CA ALA A 84 -14.56 6.52 -4.41
C ALA A 84 -13.92 7.75 -5.08
N LEU A 85 -12.71 8.14 -4.65
CA LEU A 85 -11.97 9.26 -5.22
C LEU A 85 -11.60 9.02 -6.70
N ALA A 86 -11.18 7.80 -7.04
CA ALA A 86 -10.88 7.43 -8.41
C ALA A 86 -12.15 7.43 -9.30
N ARG A 87 -13.27 6.91 -8.79
CA ARG A 87 -14.56 6.95 -9.50
C ARG A 87 -15.01 8.38 -9.77
N GLU A 88 -14.93 9.26 -8.77
CA GLU A 88 -15.32 10.68 -8.91
C GLU A 88 -14.41 11.43 -9.87
N LYS A 89 -13.10 11.21 -9.80
CA LYS A 89 -12.12 11.95 -10.61
C LYS A 89 -12.17 11.56 -12.10
N TYR A 90 -12.39 10.29 -12.40
CA TYR A 90 -12.25 9.75 -13.76
C TYR A 90 -13.56 9.29 -14.40
N GLU A 91 -14.67 9.30 -13.64
CA GLU A 91 -16.00 8.89 -14.12
C GLU A 91 -15.99 7.48 -14.75
N MET A 92 -15.21 6.56 -14.17
CA MET A 92 -15.04 5.18 -14.66
C MET A 92 -15.25 4.15 -13.54
N PRO A 93 -15.68 2.91 -13.88
CA PRO A 93 -15.63 1.79 -12.95
C PRO A 93 -14.21 1.58 -12.42
N VAL A 94 -14.09 1.20 -11.15
CA VAL A 94 -12.80 0.95 -10.50
C VAL A 94 -12.79 -0.47 -9.96
N TYR A 95 -11.73 -1.21 -10.27
CA TYR A 95 -11.40 -2.51 -9.72
C TYR A 95 -10.22 -2.34 -8.75
N PRO A 96 -10.47 -2.22 -7.44
CA PRO A 96 -9.43 -2.03 -6.44
C PRO A 96 -8.75 -3.34 -6.05
N VAL A 97 -7.43 -3.31 -5.95
CA VAL A 97 -6.55 -4.44 -5.60
C VAL A 97 -5.57 -3.99 -4.52
N LEU A 98 -5.54 -4.74 -3.42
CA LEU A 98 -4.58 -4.61 -2.34
C LEU A 98 -3.53 -5.71 -2.46
N PHE A 99 -2.26 -5.33 -2.57
CA PHE A 99 -1.12 -6.23 -2.52
C PHE A 99 -0.49 -6.16 -1.13
N ASN A 100 -0.32 -7.30 -0.46
CA ASN A 100 0.49 -7.40 0.74
C ASN A 100 1.76 -8.18 0.42
N ILE A 101 2.92 -7.63 0.73
CA ILE A 101 4.21 -8.23 0.35
C ILE A 101 4.66 -9.27 1.37
N LEU A 102 4.67 -8.91 2.65
CA LEU A 102 5.17 -9.77 3.74
C LEU A 102 4.00 -10.26 4.61
N PRO A 103 4.08 -11.52 5.08
CA PRO A 103 3.07 -12.05 5.98
C PRO A 103 3.04 -11.25 7.28
N PRO A 104 1.86 -11.06 7.88
CA PRO A 104 1.74 -10.57 9.25
C PRO A 104 2.38 -11.55 10.26
N ASN A 105 2.79 -11.03 11.43
CA ASN A 105 3.39 -11.85 12.49
C ASN A 105 2.40 -12.86 13.09
N GLU A 106 1.14 -12.46 13.14
CA GLU A 106 -0.01 -13.32 13.42
C GLU A 106 -0.65 -13.68 12.07
N ASP A 107 -1.52 -14.68 12.00
CA ASP A 107 -2.24 -15.05 10.76
C ASP A 107 -3.69 -14.53 10.79
N PRO A 108 -3.94 -13.19 10.74
CA PRO A 108 -5.28 -12.67 10.70
C PRO A 108 -5.88 -12.91 9.32
N GLU A 109 -7.17 -13.20 9.30
CA GLU A 109 -7.97 -13.11 8.08
C GLU A 109 -7.91 -11.67 7.55
N ILE A 110 -7.31 -11.47 6.39
CA ILE A 110 -7.22 -10.15 5.76
C ILE A 110 -8.55 -9.84 5.07
N PRO A 111 -9.29 -8.80 5.50
CA PRO A 111 -10.58 -8.46 4.92
C PRO A 111 -10.45 -8.12 3.44
N THR A 112 -11.48 -8.48 2.67
CA THR A 112 -11.60 -8.17 1.24
C THR A 112 -12.66 -7.10 0.96
N CYS A 113 -13.25 -6.54 2.00
CA CYS A 113 -14.26 -5.49 1.87
C CYS A 113 -14.20 -4.49 3.02
N TYR A 114 -14.70 -3.28 2.75
CA TYR A 114 -15.12 -2.33 3.75
C TYR A 114 -16.63 -2.39 3.86
N GLU A 115 -17.14 -2.49 5.08
CA GLU A 115 -18.56 -2.41 5.38
C GLU A 115 -18.78 -1.44 6.55
N SER A 116 -19.79 -0.60 6.43
CA SER A 116 -20.24 0.27 7.50
C SER A 116 -21.74 0.43 7.43
N SER A 117 -22.39 0.41 8.60
CA SER A 117 -23.79 0.79 8.73
C SER A 117 -23.92 1.86 9.80
N PHE A 118 -24.65 2.92 9.46
CA PHE A 118 -24.92 4.02 10.35
C PHE A 118 -26.32 4.54 10.09
N MET A 119 -27.19 4.50 11.10
CA MET A 119 -28.57 5.01 11.00
C MET A 119 -29.36 4.45 9.81
N GLY A 120 -29.22 3.15 9.52
CA GLY A 120 -29.88 2.48 8.39
C GLY A 120 -29.24 2.74 7.02
N LEU A 121 -28.26 3.65 6.94
CA LEU A 121 -27.41 3.80 5.76
C LEU A 121 -26.38 2.68 5.74
N GLN A 122 -26.03 2.23 4.54
CA GLN A 122 -25.02 1.20 4.32
C GLN A 122 -23.99 1.73 3.34
N ALA A 123 -22.71 1.47 3.65
CA ALA A 123 -21.60 1.69 2.75
C ALA A 123 -20.83 0.37 2.60
N ARG A 124 -20.58 -0.03 1.36
CA ARG A 124 -19.80 -1.21 1.03
C ARG A 124 -18.82 -0.91 -0.11
N GLN A 125 -17.58 -1.34 0.05
CA GLN A 125 -16.60 -1.39 -1.03
C GLN A 125 -15.85 -2.72 -0.96
N ASP A 126 -16.07 -3.56 -1.97
CA ASP A 126 -15.28 -4.77 -2.17
C ASP A 126 -13.94 -4.44 -2.86
N TYR A 127 -12.91 -5.22 -2.58
CA TYR A 127 -11.61 -5.15 -3.24
C TYR A 127 -10.94 -6.53 -3.29
N ARG A 128 -10.07 -6.72 -4.28
CA ARG A 128 -9.26 -7.93 -4.39
C ARG A 128 -8.07 -7.81 -3.46
N VAL A 129 -7.77 -8.86 -2.70
CA VAL A 129 -6.53 -8.98 -1.94
C VAL A 129 -5.61 -9.98 -2.64
N ILE A 130 -4.33 -9.64 -2.76
CA ILE A 130 -3.25 -10.50 -3.23
C ILE A 130 -2.15 -10.48 -2.19
N ASN A 131 -1.99 -11.59 -1.48
CA ASN A 131 -0.91 -11.80 -0.53
C ASN A 131 0.25 -12.50 -1.25
N LEU A 132 1.39 -11.83 -1.40
CA LEU A 132 2.49 -12.37 -2.22
C LEU A 132 3.05 -13.68 -1.65
N TRP A 133 3.04 -13.86 -0.33
CA TRP A 133 3.45 -15.11 0.33
C TRP A 133 2.52 -16.31 0.03
N GLU A 134 1.34 -16.09 -0.54
CA GLU A 134 0.42 -17.16 -0.98
C GLU A 134 0.58 -17.48 -2.48
N VAL A 135 1.22 -16.60 -3.25
CA VAL A 135 1.41 -16.77 -4.69
C VAL A 135 2.62 -17.67 -4.94
N GLU A 136 2.46 -18.71 -5.75
CA GLU A 136 3.56 -19.62 -6.11
C GLU A 136 4.63 -18.87 -6.91
N ALA A 137 5.88 -18.90 -6.44
CA ALA A 137 7.01 -18.25 -7.10
C ALA A 137 7.21 -18.73 -8.55
N ASP A 138 6.91 -20.00 -8.85
CA ASP A 138 7.04 -20.56 -10.19
C ASP A 138 6.16 -19.87 -11.26
N GLN A 139 5.05 -19.27 -10.84
CA GLN A 139 4.18 -18.51 -11.76
C GLN A 139 4.89 -17.27 -12.33
N VAL A 140 5.84 -16.69 -11.59
CA VAL A 140 6.60 -15.50 -12.01
C VAL A 140 7.50 -15.85 -13.20
N PHE A 141 8.10 -17.05 -13.18
CA PHE A 141 9.02 -17.49 -14.24
C PHE A 141 8.31 -17.90 -15.53
N ALA A 142 7.00 -18.17 -15.50
CA ALA A 142 6.25 -18.64 -16.66
C ALA A 142 5.89 -17.56 -17.70
N ARG A 143 6.15 -16.26 -17.42
CA ARG A 143 5.69 -15.05 -18.15
C ARG A 143 4.16 -15.01 -18.29
N PRO A 144 3.47 -14.00 -17.73
CA PRO A 144 3.75 -12.58 -18.02
C PRO A 144 4.10 -11.70 -16.80
N LEU A 145 4.49 -12.30 -15.67
CA LEU A 145 4.63 -11.57 -14.40
C LEU A 145 6.08 -11.22 -14.03
N SER A 146 6.97 -10.95 -15.01
CA SER A 146 8.39 -10.67 -14.73
C SER A 146 8.60 -9.47 -13.79
N GLY A 147 7.68 -8.49 -13.78
CA GLY A 147 7.69 -7.38 -12.81
C GLY A 147 7.59 -7.83 -11.33
N LEU A 148 7.24 -9.09 -11.06
CA LEU A 148 7.23 -9.66 -9.71
C LEU A 148 8.54 -10.34 -9.30
N LEU A 149 9.54 -10.41 -10.19
CA LEU A 149 10.85 -11.03 -9.88
C LEU A 149 11.48 -10.51 -8.58
N PRO A 150 11.45 -9.21 -8.25
CA PRO A 150 12.00 -8.72 -6.98
C PRO A 150 11.32 -9.30 -5.74
N PHE A 151 10.08 -9.75 -5.83
CA PHE A 151 9.32 -10.28 -4.70
C PHE A 151 9.43 -11.79 -4.54
N VAL A 152 10.02 -12.50 -5.52
CA VAL A 152 10.17 -13.97 -5.49
C VAL A 152 10.67 -14.50 -4.13
N PRO A 153 11.67 -13.90 -3.45
CA PRO A 153 12.15 -14.47 -2.19
C PRO A 153 11.07 -14.62 -1.11
N VAL A 154 10.04 -13.78 -1.12
CA VAL A 154 8.96 -13.78 -0.11
C VAL A 154 7.67 -14.43 -0.60
N MET A 155 7.69 -15.00 -1.81
CA MET A 155 6.58 -15.74 -2.39
C MET A 155 6.57 -17.20 -1.95
N LYS A 156 5.44 -17.89 -2.14
CA LYS A 156 5.32 -19.30 -1.79
C LYS A 156 6.31 -20.15 -2.59
N GLY A 157 7.17 -20.87 -1.86
CA GLY A 157 8.24 -21.68 -2.45
C GLY A 157 9.44 -20.89 -2.99
N GLY A 158 9.48 -19.57 -2.80
CA GLY A 158 10.51 -18.70 -3.39
C GLY A 158 11.74 -18.44 -2.53
N GLY A 159 11.68 -18.70 -1.22
CA GLY A 159 12.74 -18.38 -0.27
C GLY A 159 13.93 -19.35 -0.22
N ASN A 160 14.08 -20.25 -1.20
CA ASN A 160 15.25 -21.14 -1.27
C ASN A 160 16.37 -20.54 -2.15
N GLU A 161 17.61 -20.98 -1.92
CA GLU A 161 18.78 -20.45 -2.63
C GLU A 161 18.67 -20.56 -4.16
N ASP A 162 18.30 -21.74 -4.68
CA ASP A 162 18.25 -22.00 -6.11
C ASP A 162 17.23 -21.10 -6.83
N VAL A 163 16.07 -20.89 -6.22
CA VAL A 163 14.99 -20.05 -6.74
C VAL A 163 15.37 -18.58 -6.69
N VAL A 164 16.02 -18.12 -5.61
CA VAL A 164 16.52 -16.74 -5.51
C VAL A 164 17.63 -16.51 -6.55
N ARG A 165 18.58 -17.44 -6.73
CA ARG A 165 19.60 -17.35 -7.80
C ARG A 165 18.98 -17.29 -9.19
N ARG A 166 17.95 -18.10 -9.44
CA ARG A 166 17.19 -18.05 -10.71
C ARG A 166 16.50 -16.71 -10.89
N ALA A 167 15.89 -16.15 -9.85
CA ALA A 167 15.23 -14.86 -9.90
C ALA A 167 16.20 -13.73 -10.23
N VAL A 168 17.38 -13.69 -9.59
CA VAL A 168 18.46 -12.74 -9.93
C VAL A 168 18.94 -12.92 -11.36
N TYR A 169 19.12 -14.16 -11.81
CA TYR A 169 19.52 -14.44 -13.19
C TYR A 169 18.50 -13.93 -14.21
N GLU A 170 17.21 -14.19 -14.01
CA GLU A 170 16.16 -13.70 -14.91
C GLU A 170 15.98 -12.18 -14.84
N LEU A 171 16.12 -11.58 -13.65
CA LEU A 171 16.03 -10.13 -13.44
C LEU A 171 17.11 -9.37 -14.23
N ARG A 172 18.37 -9.84 -14.18
CA ARG A 172 19.51 -9.25 -14.93
C ARG A 172 19.40 -9.38 -16.45
N ARG A 173 18.59 -10.33 -16.93
CA ARG A 173 18.38 -10.52 -18.38
C ARG A 173 17.39 -9.54 -18.97
N ASP A 174 16.62 -8.86 -18.13
CA ASP A 174 15.67 -7.85 -18.54
C ASP A 174 16.23 -6.46 -18.19
N PRO A 175 16.67 -5.66 -19.18
CA PRO A 175 17.23 -4.34 -18.93
C PRO A 175 16.28 -3.37 -18.21
N GLN A 176 14.97 -3.63 -18.23
CA GLN A 176 13.99 -2.84 -17.48
C GLN A 176 13.87 -3.26 -16.01
N LEU A 177 14.34 -4.46 -15.66
CA LEU A 177 14.22 -5.01 -14.32
C LEU A 177 15.55 -5.10 -13.57
N ASP A 178 16.68 -5.03 -14.26
CA ASP A 178 18.03 -5.10 -13.69
C ASP A 178 18.24 -4.10 -12.52
N GLU A 179 17.69 -2.90 -12.63
CA GLU A 179 17.77 -1.87 -11.58
C GLU A 179 17.04 -2.24 -10.27
N PHE A 180 16.17 -3.25 -10.29
CA PHE A 180 15.42 -3.71 -9.11
C PHE A 180 16.10 -4.88 -8.37
N GLU A 181 17.32 -5.25 -8.74
CA GLU A 181 18.12 -6.22 -7.97
C GLU A 181 18.25 -5.85 -6.48
N PRO A 182 18.47 -4.56 -6.09
CA PRO A 182 18.50 -4.18 -4.68
C PRO A 182 17.19 -4.47 -3.93
N LEU A 183 16.04 -4.36 -4.61
CA LEU A 183 14.74 -4.69 -4.04
C LEU A 183 14.60 -6.21 -3.84
N LEU A 184 15.07 -7.01 -4.79
CA LEU A 184 15.14 -8.46 -4.64
C LEU A 184 16.02 -8.85 -3.44
N ALA A 185 17.19 -8.23 -3.31
CA ALA A 185 18.10 -8.49 -2.21
C ALA A 185 17.53 -8.11 -0.85
N PHE A 186 16.82 -6.98 -0.78
CA PHE A 186 16.08 -6.56 0.40
C PHE A 186 15.09 -7.64 0.84
N PHE A 187 14.27 -8.17 -0.08
CA PHE A 187 13.32 -9.24 0.26
C PHE A 187 13.99 -10.57 0.56
N ALA A 188 15.10 -10.90 -0.12
CA ALA A 188 15.88 -12.09 0.17
C ALA A 188 16.41 -12.11 1.60
N ARG A 189 16.68 -10.95 2.21
CA ARG A 189 17.16 -10.87 3.60
C ARG A 189 16.16 -11.36 4.64
N PHE A 190 14.86 -11.39 4.32
CA PHE A 190 13.82 -11.92 5.21
C PHE A 190 13.81 -13.46 5.26
N VAL A 191 14.43 -14.13 4.30
CA VAL A 191 14.35 -15.59 4.11
C VAL A 191 15.71 -16.28 4.03
N LEU A 192 16.78 -15.55 3.68
CA LEU A 192 18.16 -16.03 3.58
C LEU A 192 19.11 -15.26 4.50
N GLU A 193 20.20 -15.91 4.89
CA GLU A 193 21.27 -15.31 5.67
C GLU A 193 22.08 -14.29 4.85
N LEU A 194 22.56 -13.24 5.51
CA LEU A 194 23.26 -12.14 4.86
C LEU A 194 24.47 -12.58 4.00
N PRO A 195 25.35 -13.49 4.46
CA PRO A 195 26.48 -13.94 3.64
C PRO A 195 26.04 -14.59 2.32
N LEU A 196 24.94 -15.36 2.37
CA LEU A 196 24.40 -16.02 1.18
C LEU A 196 23.77 -15.00 0.23
N VAL A 197 23.02 -14.02 0.74
CA VAL A 197 22.47 -12.93 -0.09
C VAL A 197 23.59 -12.16 -0.80
N GLN A 198 24.66 -11.80 -0.08
CA GLN A 198 25.83 -11.11 -0.68
C GLN A 198 26.48 -11.94 -1.78
N GLU A 199 26.61 -13.25 -1.58
CA GLU A 199 27.16 -14.17 -2.57
C GLU A 199 26.28 -14.25 -3.83
N ILE A 200 24.96 -14.39 -3.66
CA ILE A 200 23.99 -14.46 -4.77
C ILE A 200 24.01 -13.18 -5.59
N MET A 201 23.96 -12.02 -4.93
CA MET A 201 23.95 -10.72 -5.60
C MET A 201 25.32 -10.38 -6.19
N ARG A 202 26.39 -11.07 -5.80
CA ARG A 202 27.77 -10.73 -6.20
C ARG A 202 28.08 -9.26 -5.92
N TRP A 203 27.50 -8.73 -4.85
CA TRP A 203 27.73 -7.35 -4.45
C TRP A 203 29.20 -7.17 -4.11
N ASP A 204 29.92 -6.50 -5.01
CA ASP A 204 31.20 -5.96 -4.65
C ASP A 204 30.97 -4.83 -3.65
N MET A 205 31.39 -5.04 -2.40
CA MET A 205 31.32 -4.03 -1.35
C MET A 205 32.07 -2.74 -1.74
N ALA A 206 33.01 -2.80 -2.69
CA ALA A 206 33.63 -1.61 -3.26
C ALA A 206 32.63 -0.76 -4.04
N VAL A 207 31.77 -1.36 -4.86
CA VAL A 207 30.75 -0.67 -5.66
C VAL A 207 29.62 -0.13 -4.79
N LEU A 208 29.17 -0.90 -3.79
CA LEU A 208 28.14 -0.43 -2.85
C LEU A 208 28.59 0.78 -2.03
N ARG A 209 29.90 0.88 -1.70
CA ARG A 209 30.47 2.04 -1.01
C ARG A 209 30.46 3.32 -1.84
N GLU A 210 30.38 3.21 -3.16
CA GLU A 210 30.26 4.35 -4.07
C GLU A 210 28.81 4.82 -4.24
N SER A 211 27.84 4.09 -3.68
CA SER A 211 26.43 4.50 -3.70
C SER A 211 26.22 5.78 -2.87
N PRO A 212 25.50 6.78 -3.39
CA PRO A 212 25.14 8.00 -2.64
C PRO A 212 24.40 7.71 -1.32
N TRP A 213 23.75 6.56 -1.20
CA TRP A 213 22.96 6.15 -0.04
C TRP A 213 23.79 5.42 1.03
N TYR A 214 24.98 4.90 0.68
CA TYR A 214 25.78 4.08 1.59
C TYR A 214 26.28 4.87 2.79
N GLU A 215 26.73 6.11 2.60
CA GLU A 215 27.18 6.96 3.70
C GLU A 215 26.04 7.29 4.66
N GLN A 216 24.82 7.51 4.15
CA GLN A 216 23.66 7.80 4.99
C GLN A 216 23.29 6.58 5.85
N ILE A 217 23.19 5.40 5.25
CA ILE A 217 22.91 4.14 5.98
C ILE A 217 24.00 3.87 7.04
N LEU A 218 25.27 4.08 6.69
CA LEU A 218 26.38 3.89 7.62
C LEU A 218 26.36 4.91 8.77
N GLN A 219 25.96 6.15 8.51
CA GLN A 219 25.80 7.18 9.54
C GLN A 219 24.64 6.86 10.48
N GLU A 220 23.48 6.48 9.96
CA GLU A 220 22.31 6.08 10.73
C GLU A 220 22.64 4.88 11.63
N GLY A 221 23.25 3.82 11.09
CA GLY A 221 23.65 2.65 11.88
C GLY A 221 24.69 2.96 12.96
N ARG A 222 25.62 3.90 12.72
CA ARG A 222 26.56 4.38 13.75
C ARG A 222 25.92 5.23 14.83
N GLN A 223 24.79 5.88 14.54
CA GLN A 223 24.02 6.64 15.52
C GLN A 223 23.20 5.70 16.38
N GLU A 224 22.50 4.74 15.78
CA GLU A 224 21.72 3.72 16.50
C GLU A 224 22.62 2.90 17.44
N GLY A 225 23.74 2.36 16.95
CA GLY A 225 24.66 1.58 17.80
C GLY A 225 25.28 2.40 18.94
N ARG A 226 25.40 3.73 18.78
CA ARG A 226 25.84 4.62 19.88
C ARG A 226 24.74 4.87 20.90
N GLN A 227 23.48 4.85 20.50
CA GLN A 227 22.34 4.97 21.40
C GLN A 227 22.14 3.68 22.19
N GLU A 228 22.20 2.53 21.52
CA GLU A 228 22.09 1.21 22.15
C GLU A 228 23.21 0.98 23.18
N GLY A 229 24.49 1.21 22.81
CA GLY A 229 25.61 1.04 23.74
C GLY A 229 25.59 2.01 24.94
N ARG A 230 24.93 3.17 24.81
CA ARG A 230 24.70 4.07 25.97
C ARG A 230 23.60 3.56 26.89
N GLN A 231 22.56 2.93 26.34
CA GLN A 231 21.48 2.36 27.13
C GLN A 231 21.97 1.12 27.88
N GLU A 232 22.77 0.25 27.25
CA GLU A 232 23.34 -0.94 27.89
C GLU A 232 24.32 -0.55 29.02
N GLY A 233 25.22 0.41 28.79
CA GLY A 233 26.15 0.89 29.81
C GLY A 233 25.52 1.71 30.96
N LEU A 234 24.23 2.04 30.87
CA LEU A 234 23.43 2.63 31.96
C LEU A 234 22.63 1.58 32.75
N GLN A 235 22.52 0.36 32.21
CA GLN A 235 21.85 -0.77 32.85
C GLN A 235 22.84 -1.71 33.57
N GLU A 236 24.14 -1.56 33.34
CA GLU A 236 25.22 -2.11 34.19
C GLU A 236 25.55 -1.20 35.39
#